data_AF-A0A7S7QCT0-F1
#
_entry.id   AF-A0A7S7QCT0-F1
#
_cell.length_a   1.000
_cell.length_b   1.000
_cell.length_c   1.000
_cell.angle_alpha   90.00
_cell.angle_beta   90.00
_cell.angle_gamma   90.00
#
_symmetry.space_group_name_H-M   'P 1'
#
loop_
_entity.id
_entity.type
_entity.pdbx_description
1 polymer ?
#
loop_
_entity_poly.entity_id
_entity_poly.type
_entity_poly.pdbx_seq_one_letter_code
_entity_poly.pdbx_strand_id
1 'polypeptide(L)' 'MINPNCPICGGLGWVCENHPQLAWTTDRHGCQCGAGMRCACNGSDDINQGVEEPNVSGVLEEIPPTKN' A
#
# COMPACT_ATOMS: atom_id res chain seq x y z
N MET A 1 -10.81 -0.84 -5.47
CA MET A 1 -10.77 -0.09 -6.76
C MET A 1 -10.78 1.40 -6.46
N ILE A 2 -10.02 2.22 -7.19
CA ILE A 2 -9.95 3.67 -6.98
C ILE A 2 -11.24 4.32 -7.51
N ASN A 3 -11.85 5.20 -6.73
CA ASN A 3 -12.95 6.04 -7.21
C ASN A 3 -12.42 7.19 -8.09
N PRO A 4 -12.72 7.23 -9.40
CA PRO A 4 -12.22 8.28 -10.30
C PRO A 4 -12.76 9.67 -9.99
N ASN A 5 -13.88 9.76 -9.26
CA ASN A 5 -14.50 11.02 -8.83
C ASN A 5 -14.29 11.29 -7.33
N CYS A 6 -13.22 10.75 -6.74
CA CYS A 6 -12.95 10.97 -5.33
C CYS A 6 -12.71 12.47 -5.05
N PRO A 7 -13.47 13.12 -4.14
CA PRO A 7 -13.32 14.55 -3.88
C PRO A 7 -12.02 14.93 -3.18
N ILE A 8 -11.30 13.94 -2.63
CA ILE A 8 -10.04 14.15 -1.89
C ILE A 8 -8.85 14.07 -2.84
N CYS A 9 -8.74 12.96 -3.58
CA CYS A 9 -7.59 12.71 -4.46
C CYS A 9 -7.84 13.01 -5.94
N GLY A 10 -9.05 13.43 -6.33
CA GLY A 10 -9.39 13.72 -7.73
C GLY A 10 -9.27 12.52 -8.67
N GLY A 11 -9.38 11.29 -8.12
CA GLY A 11 -9.17 10.05 -8.88
C GLY A 11 -7.73 9.55 -8.93
N LEU A 12 -6.77 10.26 -8.33
CA LEU A 12 -5.36 9.83 -8.31
C LEU A 12 -5.12 8.60 -7.42
N GLY A 13 -5.92 8.42 -6.38
CA GLY A 13 -5.74 7.36 -5.38
C GLY A 13 -4.63 7.62 -4.35
N TRP A 14 -4.03 8.82 -4.36
CA TRP A 14 -2.94 9.22 -3.46
C TRP A 14 -3.20 10.60 -2.85
N VAL A 15 -2.81 10.77 -1.58
CA VAL A 15 -2.91 12.01 -0.81
C VAL A 15 -1.58 12.28 -0.09
N CYS A 16 -1.33 13.52 0.32
CA CYS A 16 -0.12 13.83 1.08
C CYS A 16 -0.17 13.17 2.47
N GLU A 17 0.93 12.55 2.91
CA GLU A 17 1.01 11.95 4.25
C GLU A 17 0.80 12.97 5.38
N ASN A 18 1.29 14.20 5.19
CA ASN A 18 1.14 15.29 6.15
C ASN A 18 -0.24 15.98 6.06
N HIS A 19 -0.90 15.87 4.91
CA HIS A 19 -2.21 16.47 4.66
C HIS A 19 -3.13 15.46 3.94
N PRO A 20 -3.71 14.48 4.64
CA PRO A 20 -4.47 13.38 4.03
C PRO A 20 -5.75 13.80 3.30
N GLN A 21 -6.14 15.07 3.39
CA GLN A 21 -7.27 15.66 2.67
C GLN A 21 -6.85 16.35 1.36
N LEU A 22 -5.56 16.40 1.05
CA LEU A 22 -5.04 17.02 -0.16
C LEU A 22 -4.43 15.95 -1.06
N ALA A 23 -4.83 15.97 -2.34
CA ALA A 23 -4.27 15.11 -3.37
C ALA A 23 -2.73 15.26 -3.45
N TRP A 24 -2.01 14.16 -3.63
CA TRP A 24 -0.55 14.18 -3.79
C TRP A 24 -0.17 14.59 -5.23
N THR A 25 -0.28 15.89 -5.52
CA THR A 25 -0.01 16.51 -6.82
C THR A 25 0.56 17.92 -6.64
N THR A 26 1.22 18.45 -7.66
CA THR A 26 1.70 19.85 -7.73
C THR A 26 0.62 20.85 -8.12
N ASP A 27 -0.60 20.39 -8.46
CA ASP A 27 -1.71 21.27 -8.81
C ASP A 27 -2.06 22.24 -7.68
N ARG A 28 -2.71 23.36 -8.03
CA ARG A 28 -3.03 24.46 -7.10
C ARG A 28 -3.76 24.00 -5.81
N HIS A 29 -4.53 22.93 -5.86
CA HIS A 29 -5.30 22.40 -4.72
C HIS A 29 -4.68 21.12 -4.11
N GLY A 30 -3.48 20.72 -4.53
CA GLY A 30 -2.76 19.55 -4.03
C GLY A 30 -1.69 19.88 -2.99
N CYS A 31 -1.01 18.84 -2.50
CA CYS A 31 0.14 18.98 -1.61
C CYS A 31 1.20 17.91 -1.86
N GLN A 32 2.47 18.32 -1.93
CA GLN A 32 3.65 17.45 -2.00
C GLN A 32 4.74 17.85 -1.00
N CYS A 33 4.36 18.32 0.19
CA CYS A 33 5.31 18.65 1.26
C CYS A 33 5.93 17.42 1.95
N GLY A 34 5.38 16.23 1.70
CA GLY A 34 5.85 14.94 2.20
C GLY A 34 5.62 13.85 1.15
N ALA A 35 5.79 12.59 1.56
CA ALA A 35 5.49 11.44 0.73
C ALA A 35 4.00 11.32 0.41
N GLY A 36 3.69 10.55 -0.63
CA GLY A 36 2.33 10.15 -0.96
C GLY A 36 1.91 8.97 -0.11
N MET A 37 0.73 9.05 0.49
CA MET A 37 0.05 7.92 1.11
C MET A 37 -1.21 7.55 0.33
N ARG A 38 -1.65 6.30 0.46
CA ARG A 38 -2.88 5.84 -0.20
C ARG A 38 -4.08 6.69 0.24
N CYS A 39 -4.89 7.13 -0.72
CA CYS A 39 -6.18 7.71 -0.41
C CYS A 39 -7.11 6.63 0.14
N ALA A 40 -8.04 6.98 1.04
CA ALA A 40 -9.04 6.05 1.55
C ALA A 40 -9.89 5.38 0.43
N CYS A 41 -10.13 6.07 -0.70
CA CYS A 41 -10.81 5.49 -1.85
C CYS A 41 -9.97 4.47 -2.61
N ASN A 42 -8.64 4.47 -2.41
CA ASN A 42 -7.71 3.50 -2.95
C ASN A 42 -7.53 2.36 -1.93
N GLY A 43 -8.62 1.66 -1.66
CA GLY A 43 -8.63 0.44 -0.86
C GLY A 43 -9.34 -0.70 -1.55
N SER A 44 -8.89 -1.91 -1.25
CA SER A 44 -9.62 -3.16 -1.42
C SER A 44 -9.54 -3.94 -0.11
N ASP A 45 -10.50 -4.83 0.12
CA ASP A 45 -10.48 -5.75 1.26
C ASP A 45 -9.15 -6.52 1.35
N ASP A 46 -8.64 -7.01 0.21
CA ASP A 46 -7.37 -7.74 0.14
C ASP A 46 -6.16 -6.93 0.66
N ILE A 47 -6.13 -5.61 0.41
CA ILE A 47 -5.04 -4.74 0.87
C ILE A 47 -5.24 -4.39 2.35
N ASN A 48 -6.49 -4.30 2.81
CA ASN A 48 -6.81 -3.94 4.19
C ASN A 48 -6.69 -5.13 5.15
N GLN A 49 -6.91 -6.36 4.69
CA GLN A 49 -6.74 -7.58 5.48
C GLN A 49 -5.26 -7.94 5.73
N GLY A 50 -4.34 -7.30 5.00
CA GLY A 50 -2.92 -7.65 5.04
C GLY A 50 -2.64 -8.94 4.28
N VAL A 51 -1.38 -9.18 3.93
CA VAL A 51 -0.97 -10.45 3.32
C VAL A 51 -0.86 -11.47 4.45
N GLU A 52 -1.59 -12.58 4.34
CA GLU A 52 -1.41 -13.72 5.25
C GLU A 52 0.04 -14.21 5.12
N GLU A 53 0.77 -14.29 6.23
CA GLU A 53 2.16 -14.75 6.19
C GLU A 53 2.22 -16.17 5.63
N PRO A 54 3.01 -16.44 4.56
CA PRO A 54 3.12 -17.77 4.02
C PRO A 54 3.76 -18.71 5.06
N ASN A 55 3.17 -19.88 5.26
CA ASN A 55 3.74 -20.90 6.14
C ASN A 55 5.01 -21.49 5.52
N VAL A 56 6.18 -21.18 6.10
CA VAL A 56 7.49 -21.64 5.63
C VAL A 56 8.00 -22.90 6.35
N SER A 57 7.19 -23.53 7.21
CA SER A 57 7.64 -24.61 8.11
C SER A 57 8.05 -25.91 7.41
N GLY A 58 7.94 -26.01 6.09
CA GLY A 58 8.27 -27.23 5.31
C GLY A 58 9.38 -27.09 4.28
N VAL A 59 10.09 -25.95 4.18
CA VAL A 59 11.00 -25.67 3.05
C VAL A 59 12.43 -26.18 3.26
N LEU A 60 12.83 -26.51 4.50
CA LEU A 60 14.18 -26.99 4.80
C LEU A 60 14.11 -28.42 5.34
N GLU A 61 14.28 -29.42 4.47
CA GLU A 61 14.73 -30.74 4.92
C GLU A 61 16.21 -30.62 5.29
N GLU A 62 16.51 -30.63 6.60
CA GLU A 62 17.87 -30.78 7.09
C GLU A 62 18.35 -32.20 6.77
N ILE A 63 18.98 -32.39 5.61
CA ILE A 63 19.65 -33.65 5.29
C ILE A 63 20.93 -33.71 6.13
N PRO A 64 21.05 -34.61 7.13
CA PRO A 64 22.25 -34.70 7.93
C PRO A 64 23.43 -35.14 7.04
N PRO A 65 24.64 -34.58 7.24
CA PRO A 65 25.79 -34.97 6.44
C PRO A 65 26.14 -36.45 6.67
N THR A 66 26.23 -37.22 5.59
CA THR A 66 26.65 -38.62 5.61
C THR A 66 28.10 -38.71 6.08
N LYS A 67 28.34 -39.37 7.22
CA LYS A 67 29.70 -39.67 7.70
C LYS A 67 30.27 -40.81 6.86
N ASN A 68 31.33 -40.53 6.11
CA ASN A 68 32.22 -41.54 5.53
C ASN A 68 33.15 -42.12 6.59
#